data_AF-A0A7W8D674-F1
#
_entry.id   AF-A0A7W8D674-F1
#
_cell.length_a   1.000
_cell.length_b   1.000
_cell.length_c   1.000
_cell.angle_alpha   90.00
_cell.angle_beta   90.00
_cell.angle_gamma   90.00
#
_symmetry.space_group_name_H-M   'P 1'
#
loop_
_entity.id
_entity.type
_entity.pdbx_description
1 polymer ?
#
loop_
_entity_poly.entity_id
_entity_poly.type
_entity_poly.pdbx_seq_one_letter_code
_entity_poly.pdbx_strand_id
1 'polypeptide(L)'
;MGLLDELEQEAARLRGDAQEADAQREARERLWTEQLRPAMEQLGDYLKKLAQNLAFLKRRIRVTYLLPGYGEVVAYADGPFEVRDAAPGKHQHEIVFECVAQVAPEESAQTQADSAAKVRMINGVLQQHRLSGMQETGKNANGDVTAAKFQARGRIPLSVNIAASRDSGVARMQFVNIEAFGTTSRNFGAEQLTPDLFDSLGRYLMREDASFAREQIADDVRRQLQSQVQRDQVRRDWEQRLARQLIEDEARVVSLMSLGASPAALAGRLRLAIGRVFGKRRG
;
A
#
# COMPACT_ATOMS: atom_id res chain seq x y z
N MET A 1 -53.12 -15.82 -2.18
CA MET A 1 -52.02 -15.56 -3.14
C MET A 1 -51.87 -16.84 -3.93
N GLY A 2 -52.14 -16.81 -5.23
CA GLY A 2 -52.09 -18.00 -6.08
C GLY A 2 -50.69 -18.20 -6.65
N LEU A 3 -50.33 -19.46 -6.99
CA LEU A 3 -49.08 -19.82 -7.65
C LEU A 3 -48.81 -18.99 -8.93
N LEU A 4 -49.88 -18.60 -9.63
CA LEU A 4 -49.82 -17.72 -10.80
C LEU A 4 -49.36 -16.30 -10.45
N ASP A 5 -49.83 -15.71 -9.34
CA ASP A 5 -49.40 -14.39 -8.88
C ASP A 5 -47.91 -14.41 -8.47
N GLU A 6 -47.46 -15.49 -7.84
CA GLU A 6 -46.05 -15.69 -7.44
C GLU A 6 -45.14 -15.81 -8.66
N LEU A 7 -45.54 -16.60 -9.67
CA LEU A 7 -44.79 -16.75 -10.93
C LEU A 7 -44.78 -15.46 -11.77
N GLU A 8 -45.86 -14.68 -11.77
CA GLU A 8 -45.91 -13.39 -12.46
C GLU A 8 -44.99 -12.35 -11.79
N GLN A 9 -44.94 -12.31 -10.46
CA GLN A 9 -44.02 -11.44 -9.72
C GLN A 9 -42.55 -11.84 -9.95
N GLU A 10 -42.24 -13.14 -9.98
CA GLU A 10 -40.90 -13.64 -10.24
C GLU A 10 -40.46 -13.37 -11.69
N ALA A 11 -41.36 -13.55 -12.67
CA ALA A 11 -41.11 -13.19 -14.07
C ALA A 11 -40.93 -11.67 -14.26
N ALA A 12 -41.69 -10.85 -13.54
CA ALA A 12 -41.54 -9.39 -13.59
C ALA A 12 -40.21 -8.93 -12.99
N ARG A 13 -39.77 -9.52 -11.87
CA ARG A 13 -38.45 -9.26 -11.28
C ARG A 13 -37.31 -9.64 -12.22
N LEU A 14 -37.35 -10.84 -12.80
CA LEU A 14 -36.33 -11.31 -13.75
C LEU A 14 -36.25 -10.42 -15.01
N ARG A 15 -37.39 -9.91 -15.51
CA ARG A 15 -37.40 -8.95 -16.62
C ARG A 15 -36.83 -7.59 -16.24
N GLY A 16 -37.16 -7.10 -15.04
CA GLY A 16 -36.59 -5.85 -14.50
C GLY A 16 -35.08 -5.94 -14.36
N ASP A 17 -34.59 -7.00 -13.71
CA ASP A 17 -33.16 -7.24 -13.51
C ASP A 17 -32.40 -7.39 -14.84
N ALA A 18 -33.01 -8.05 -15.83
CA ALA A 18 -32.42 -8.18 -17.17
C ALA A 18 -32.34 -6.82 -17.91
N GLN A 19 -33.39 -6.01 -17.84
CA GLN A 19 -33.41 -4.68 -18.45
C GLN A 19 -32.42 -3.72 -17.79
N GLU A 20 -32.30 -3.75 -16.47
CA GLU A 20 -31.30 -2.96 -15.74
C GLU A 20 -29.87 -3.41 -16.06
N ALA A 21 -29.63 -4.72 -16.15
CA ALA A 21 -28.33 -5.26 -16.54
C ALA A 21 -27.92 -4.86 -17.96
N ASP A 22 -28.85 -4.89 -18.91
CA ASP A 22 -28.61 -4.48 -20.29
C ASP A 22 -28.40 -2.96 -20.41
N ALA A 23 -29.19 -2.14 -19.70
CA ALA A 23 -28.98 -0.70 -19.64
C ALA A 23 -27.58 -0.33 -19.08
N GLN A 24 -27.12 -1.03 -18.03
CA GLN A 24 -25.78 -0.84 -17.48
C GLN A 24 -24.68 -1.28 -18.46
N ARG A 25 -24.90 -2.34 -19.24
CA ARG A 25 -23.96 -2.81 -20.26
C ARG A 25 -23.82 -1.81 -21.40
N GLU A 26 -24.94 -1.24 -21.86
CA GLU A 26 -24.94 -0.18 -22.88
C GLU A 26 -24.24 1.08 -22.37
N ALA A 27 -24.52 1.52 -21.14
CA ALA A 27 -23.86 2.69 -20.56
C ALA A 27 -22.32 2.52 -20.51
N ARG A 28 -21.84 1.34 -20.08
CA ARG A 28 -20.41 1.00 -20.10
C ARG A 28 -19.83 0.93 -21.51
N GLU A 29 -20.60 0.44 -22.47
CA GLU A 29 -20.16 0.39 -23.88
C GLU A 29 -19.97 1.78 -24.47
N ARG A 30 -20.91 2.69 -24.20
CA ARG A 30 -20.83 4.08 -24.65
C ARG A 30 -19.64 4.78 -24.01
N LEU A 31 -19.48 4.66 -22.69
CA LEU A 31 -18.32 5.23 -21.99
C LEU A 31 -16.98 4.71 -22.55
N TRP A 32 -16.88 3.40 -22.81
CA TRP A 32 -15.69 2.81 -23.43
C TRP A 32 -15.43 3.39 -24.83
N THR A 33 -16.45 3.37 -25.68
CA THR A 33 -16.32 3.64 -27.12
C THR A 33 -16.12 5.14 -27.41
N GLU A 34 -16.81 5.99 -26.66
CA GLU A 34 -16.89 7.44 -26.89
C GLU A 34 -15.84 8.22 -26.10
N GLN A 35 -15.42 7.74 -24.92
CA GLN A 35 -14.54 8.50 -24.02
C GLN A 35 -13.24 7.77 -23.72
N LEU A 36 -13.31 6.57 -23.13
CA LEU A 36 -12.13 5.93 -22.55
C LEU A 36 -11.15 5.44 -23.63
N ARG A 37 -11.62 4.80 -24.70
CA ARG A 37 -10.77 4.32 -25.79
C ARG A 37 -10.08 5.47 -26.53
N PRO A 38 -10.78 6.53 -27.01
CA PRO A 38 -10.12 7.66 -27.63
C PRO A 38 -9.09 8.35 -26.73
N ALA A 39 -9.37 8.49 -25.44
CA ALA A 39 -8.43 9.08 -24.49
C ALA A 39 -7.16 8.21 -24.30
N MET A 40 -7.31 6.89 -24.30
CA MET A 40 -6.19 5.94 -24.26
C MET A 40 -5.34 6.01 -25.54
N GLU A 41 -5.96 6.08 -26.71
CA GLU A 41 -5.24 6.28 -27.98
C GLU A 41 -4.41 7.56 -27.97
N GLN A 42 -5.00 8.68 -27.49
CA GLN A 42 -4.28 9.95 -27.35
C GLN A 42 -3.11 9.86 -26.37
N LEU A 43 -3.28 9.15 -25.26
CA LEU A 43 -2.22 8.89 -24.29
C LEU A 43 -1.09 8.04 -24.90
N GLY A 44 -1.43 7.01 -25.68
CA GLY A 44 -0.46 6.19 -26.40
C GLY A 44 0.39 7.02 -27.37
N ASP A 45 -0.26 7.88 -28.15
CA ASP A 45 0.43 8.78 -29.08
C ASP A 45 1.29 9.83 -28.37
N TYR A 46 0.82 10.36 -27.23
CA TYR A 46 1.61 11.24 -26.38
C TYR A 46 2.88 10.53 -25.89
N LEU A 47 2.77 9.32 -25.35
CA LEU A 47 3.91 8.55 -24.85
C LEU A 47 4.91 8.19 -25.95
N LYS A 48 4.44 7.85 -27.16
CA LYS A 48 5.31 7.62 -28.32
C LYS A 48 6.10 8.89 -28.67
N LYS A 49 5.45 10.05 -28.73
CA LYS A 49 6.12 11.34 -28.98
C LYS A 49 7.12 11.68 -27.88
N LEU A 50 6.76 11.44 -26.62
CA LEU A 50 7.65 11.64 -25.48
C LEU A 50 8.91 10.76 -25.61
N ALA A 51 8.75 9.46 -25.85
CA ALA A 51 9.85 8.53 -26.02
C ALA A 51 10.79 8.93 -27.18
N GLN A 52 10.21 9.33 -28.32
CA GLN A 52 10.97 9.82 -29.48
C GLN A 52 11.78 11.08 -29.14
N ASN A 53 11.17 12.05 -28.45
CA ASN A 53 11.84 13.29 -28.06
C ASN A 53 12.95 13.03 -27.03
N LEU A 54 12.70 12.18 -26.03
CA LEU A 54 13.71 11.80 -25.04
C LEU A 54 14.91 11.09 -25.70
N ALA A 55 14.65 10.21 -26.66
CA ALA A 55 15.69 9.53 -27.42
C ALA A 55 16.49 10.51 -28.31
N PHE A 56 15.81 11.43 -28.99
CA PHE A 56 16.45 12.46 -29.83
C PHE A 56 17.34 13.39 -29.01
N LEU A 57 16.86 13.86 -27.86
CA LEU A 57 17.61 14.74 -26.96
C LEU A 57 18.69 14.00 -26.16
N LYS A 58 18.75 12.66 -26.23
CA LYS A 58 19.62 11.82 -25.38
C LYS A 58 19.49 12.21 -23.91
N ARG A 59 18.26 12.43 -23.46
CA ARG A 59 17.98 12.89 -22.10
C ARG A 59 18.37 11.79 -21.11
N ARG A 60 19.17 12.17 -20.12
CA ARG A 60 19.61 11.32 -19.01
C ARG A 60 18.82 11.66 -17.77
N ILE A 61 18.05 10.71 -17.25
CA ILE A 61 17.16 10.91 -16.09
C ILE A 61 17.81 10.29 -14.86
N ARG A 62 18.10 11.11 -13.84
CA ARG A 62 18.68 10.64 -12.58
C ARG A 62 17.59 10.13 -11.64
N VAL A 63 17.77 8.91 -11.14
CA VAL A 63 16.88 8.25 -10.19
C VAL A 63 17.65 7.90 -8.92
N THR A 64 17.04 8.11 -7.76
CA THR A 64 17.67 7.84 -6.46
C THR A 64 16.71 7.04 -5.61
N TYR A 65 17.20 5.96 -5.02
CA TYR A 65 16.45 5.06 -4.15
C TYR A 65 17.14 4.94 -2.80
N LEU A 66 16.38 5.07 -1.72
CA LEU A 66 16.88 4.81 -0.38
C LEU A 66 16.62 3.34 -0.02
N LEU A 67 17.67 2.57 0.19
CA LEU A 67 17.59 1.17 0.63
C LEU A 67 17.90 1.05 2.13
N PRO A 68 16.92 0.65 2.97
CA PRO A 68 17.16 0.42 4.39
C PRO A 68 18.29 -0.59 4.62
N GLY A 69 19.25 -0.24 5.49
CA GLY A 69 20.40 -1.09 5.80
C GLY A 69 21.57 -1.02 4.82
N TYR A 70 21.39 -0.44 3.62
CA TYR A 70 22.46 -0.20 2.66
C TYR A 70 22.79 1.29 2.52
N GLY A 71 21.81 2.13 2.17
CA GLY A 71 22.00 3.55 1.86
C GLY A 71 21.35 3.92 0.52
N GLU A 72 21.78 5.05 -0.05
CA GLU A 72 21.27 5.55 -1.33
C GLU A 72 21.86 4.78 -2.52
N VAL A 73 21.01 4.42 -3.47
CA VAL A 73 21.38 3.88 -4.78
C VAL A 73 21.01 4.90 -5.84
N VAL A 74 22.02 5.39 -6.55
CA VAL A 74 21.84 6.33 -7.66
C VAL A 74 21.90 5.56 -8.97
N ALA A 75 20.93 5.79 -9.85
CA ALA A 75 20.85 5.18 -11.16
C ALA A 75 20.46 6.22 -12.21
N TYR A 76 20.78 5.92 -13.47
CA TYR A 76 20.48 6.79 -14.61
C TYR A 76 19.67 6.02 -15.63
N ALA A 77 18.47 6.50 -15.92
CA ALA A 77 17.67 6.02 -17.03
C ALA A 77 18.07 6.79 -18.29
N ASP A 78 18.68 6.04 -19.20
CA ASP A 78 19.08 6.48 -20.53
C ASP A 78 18.31 5.67 -21.57
N GLY A 79 18.25 6.15 -22.81
CA GLY A 79 17.59 5.41 -23.90
C GLY A 79 18.18 4.00 -24.11
N PRO A 80 17.40 3.06 -24.67
CA PRO A 80 16.13 3.29 -25.35
C PRO A 80 14.94 3.45 -24.40
N PHE A 81 14.03 4.35 -24.77
CA PHE A 81 12.68 4.46 -24.20
C PHE A 81 11.74 3.75 -25.18
N GLU A 82 11.09 2.68 -24.73
CA GLU A 82 10.22 1.86 -25.58
C GLU A 82 8.76 2.06 -25.18
N VAL A 83 7.89 2.18 -26.19
CA VAL A 83 6.44 2.24 -25.99
C VAL A 83 5.80 1.12 -26.78
N ARG A 84 5.19 0.18 -26.07
CA ARG A 84 4.37 -0.88 -26.64
C ARG A 84 2.92 -0.48 -26.48
N ASP A 85 2.31 -0.08 -27.57
CA ASP A 85 0.91 0.28 -27.63
C ASP A 85 0.17 -0.84 -28.35
N ALA A 86 -0.57 -1.66 -27.60
CA ALA A 86 -1.36 -2.72 -28.18
C ALA A 86 -2.53 -2.11 -28.96
N ALA A 87 -2.87 -2.71 -30.10
CA ALA A 87 -4.01 -2.24 -30.88
C ALA A 87 -5.28 -2.21 -29.99
N PRO A 88 -6.06 -1.11 -29.99
CA PRO A 88 -7.26 -1.00 -29.18
C PRO A 88 -8.22 -2.15 -29.45
N GLY A 89 -8.43 -2.99 -28.43
CA GLY A 89 -9.36 -4.10 -28.51
C GLY A 89 -10.81 -3.64 -28.37
N LYS A 90 -11.75 -4.54 -28.65
CA LYS A 90 -13.18 -4.27 -28.49
C LYS A 90 -13.57 -3.92 -27.04
N HIS A 91 -12.80 -4.43 -26.07
CA HIS A 91 -13.13 -4.32 -24.63
C HIS A 91 -11.97 -3.87 -23.75
N GLN A 92 -10.76 -3.77 -24.29
CA GLN A 92 -9.57 -3.41 -23.52
C GLN A 92 -8.52 -2.74 -24.39
N HIS A 93 -7.66 -1.94 -23.78
CA HIS A 93 -6.51 -1.31 -24.43
C HIS A 93 -5.38 -1.20 -23.41
N GLU A 94 -4.19 -1.65 -23.81
CA GLU A 94 -3.00 -1.70 -22.97
C GLU A 94 -1.84 -0.96 -23.63
N ILE A 95 -1.17 -0.11 -22.85
CA ILE A 95 -0.01 0.67 -23.27
C ILE A 95 1.08 0.46 -22.22
N VAL A 96 2.29 0.11 -22.66
CA VAL A 96 3.45 -0.06 -21.80
C VAL A 96 4.55 0.89 -22.22
N PHE A 97 4.97 1.77 -21.32
CA PHE A 97 6.20 2.55 -21.46
C PHE A 97 7.28 1.89 -20.61
N GLU A 98 8.45 1.59 -21.17
CA GLU A 98 9.55 0.94 -20.46
C GLU A 98 10.91 1.57 -20.77
N CYS A 99 11.77 1.58 -19.75
CA CYS A 99 13.18 1.91 -19.88
C CYS A 99 13.99 1.23 -18.77
N VAL A 100 15.32 1.29 -18.86
CA VAL A 100 16.21 0.66 -17.88
C VAL A 100 17.13 1.71 -17.28
N ALA A 101 17.11 1.81 -15.95
CA ALA A 101 18.08 2.63 -15.23
C ALA A 101 19.33 1.83 -14.89
N GLN A 102 20.49 2.32 -15.30
CA GLN A 102 21.79 1.76 -14.96
C GLN A 102 22.28 2.36 -13.65
N VAL A 103 22.60 1.52 -12.65
CA VAL A 103 23.14 1.99 -11.37
C VAL A 103 24.52 2.61 -11.59
N ALA A 104 24.74 3.80 -11.04
CA ALA A 104 26.02 4.49 -10.98
C ALA A 104 26.70 4.16 -9.63
N PRO A 105 27.68 3.24 -9.61
CA PRO A 105 28.26 2.78 -8.36
C PRO A 105 29.00 3.90 -7.63
N GLU A 106 29.71 4.74 -8.39
CA GLU A 106 30.51 5.85 -7.83
C GLU A 106 29.69 6.96 -7.18
N GLU A 107 28.41 7.07 -7.52
CA GLU A 107 27.47 8.02 -6.92
C GLU A 107 26.56 7.36 -5.87
N SER A 108 26.61 6.02 -5.76
CA SER A 108 25.84 5.27 -4.77
C SER A 108 26.60 5.20 -3.46
N ALA A 109 25.87 5.01 -2.36
CA ALA A 109 26.46 4.85 -1.03
C ALA A 109 27.47 3.70 -1.01
N GLN A 110 28.61 3.88 -0.35
CA GLN A 110 29.57 2.80 -0.10
C GLN A 110 29.44 2.36 1.35
N THR A 111 29.12 1.09 1.57
CA THR A 111 28.84 0.57 2.92
C THR A 111 29.81 -0.54 3.26
N GLN A 112 30.52 -0.37 4.38
CA GLN A 112 31.39 -1.39 4.94
C GLN A 112 30.65 -2.21 6.00
N ALA A 113 30.80 -3.52 5.90
CA ALA A 113 30.34 -4.47 6.89
C ALA A 113 31.54 -5.13 7.55
N ASP A 114 31.62 -5.05 8.88
CA ASP A 114 32.72 -5.62 9.66
C ASP A 114 32.32 -6.91 10.40
N SER A 115 31.14 -7.47 10.06
CA SER A 115 30.67 -8.74 10.59
C SER A 115 29.98 -9.59 9.53
N ALA A 116 30.14 -10.91 9.63
CA ALA A 116 29.51 -11.87 8.72
C ALA A 116 27.97 -11.79 8.70
N ALA A 117 27.34 -11.34 9.80
CA ALA A 117 25.90 -11.12 9.86
C ALA A 117 25.48 -9.88 9.05
N LYS A 118 26.24 -8.77 9.16
CA LYS A 118 25.98 -7.55 8.39
C LYS A 118 26.27 -7.74 6.90
N VAL A 119 27.31 -8.50 6.55
CA VAL A 119 27.60 -8.91 5.17
C VAL A 119 26.40 -9.63 4.55
N ARG A 120 25.83 -10.62 5.27
CA ARG A 120 24.63 -11.35 4.80
C ARG A 120 23.40 -10.46 4.69
N MET A 121 23.18 -9.56 5.65
CA MET A 121 22.05 -8.62 5.62
C MET A 121 22.12 -7.68 4.41
N ILE A 122 23.25 -7.02 4.18
CA ILE A 122 23.42 -6.09 3.05
C ILE A 122 23.30 -6.82 1.72
N ASN A 123 23.95 -7.99 1.60
CA ASN A 123 23.84 -8.80 0.39
C ASN A 123 22.39 -9.25 0.14
N GLY A 124 21.66 -9.63 1.19
CA GLY A 124 20.25 -9.97 1.11
C GLY A 124 19.38 -8.81 0.60
N VAL A 125 19.59 -7.60 1.11
CA VAL A 125 18.87 -6.39 0.66
C VAL A 125 19.15 -6.11 -0.82
N LEU A 126 20.42 -6.13 -1.25
CA LEU A 126 20.77 -5.91 -2.65
C LEU A 126 20.16 -6.99 -3.56
N GLN A 127 20.25 -8.27 -3.17
CA GLN A 127 19.69 -9.38 -3.94
C GLN A 127 18.16 -9.31 -4.05
N GLN A 128 17.45 -8.90 -2.99
CA GLN A 128 16.00 -8.70 -3.00
C GLN A 128 15.59 -7.70 -4.10
N HIS A 129 16.39 -6.65 -4.30
CA HIS A 129 16.17 -5.64 -5.33
C HIS A 129 16.85 -5.97 -6.67
N ARG A 130 17.33 -7.20 -6.86
CA ARG A 130 18.08 -7.66 -8.06
C ARG A 130 19.33 -6.84 -8.36
N LEU A 131 19.92 -6.27 -7.32
CA LEU A 131 21.19 -5.56 -7.36
C LEU A 131 22.32 -6.48 -6.86
N SER A 132 23.52 -6.19 -7.33
CA SER A 132 24.77 -6.77 -6.84
C SER A 132 25.60 -5.68 -6.19
N GLY A 133 26.69 -6.03 -5.50
CA GLY A 133 27.58 -4.97 -5.03
C GLY A 133 28.73 -5.34 -4.12
N MET A 134 28.99 -6.61 -3.84
CA MET A 134 30.15 -6.99 -3.03
C MET A 134 31.45 -6.77 -3.83
N GLN A 135 32.37 -5.95 -3.31
CA GLN A 135 33.63 -5.63 -4.00
C GLN A 135 34.86 -6.25 -3.33
N GLU A 136 35.05 -5.94 -2.06
CA GLU A 136 36.19 -6.43 -1.29
C GLU A 136 35.67 -7.33 -0.18
N THR A 137 36.33 -8.48 0.02
CA THR A 137 36.02 -9.39 1.12
C THR A 137 37.25 -9.57 2.00
N GLY A 138 37.13 -9.19 3.26
CA GLY A 138 38.06 -9.59 4.31
C GLY A 138 37.70 -11.00 4.76
N LYS A 139 38.61 -11.95 4.55
CA LYS A 139 38.45 -13.34 4.97
C LYS A 139 39.27 -13.62 6.23
N ASN A 140 38.75 -14.44 7.13
CA ASN A 140 39.51 -14.96 8.26
C ASN A 140 40.47 -16.09 7.81
N ALA A 141 41.30 -16.58 8.74
CA ALA A 141 42.23 -17.68 8.49
C ALA A 141 41.55 -19.00 8.04
N ASN A 142 40.24 -19.14 8.28
CA ASN A 142 39.44 -20.29 7.87
C ASN A 142 38.79 -20.09 6.48
N GLY A 143 38.97 -18.93 5.84
CA GLY A 143 38.41 -18.61 4.54
C GLY A 143 37.00 -18.00 4.56
N ASP A 144 36.39 -17.81 5.73
CA ASP A 144 35.07 -17.20 5.87
C ASP A 144 35.13 -15.69 5.73
N VAL A 145 34.13 -15.10 5.04
CA VAL A 145 34.01 -13.65 4.87
C VAL A 145 33.57 -13.00 6.18
N THR A 146 34.48 -12.32 6.85
CA THR A 146 34.23 -11.60 8.11
C THR A 146 33.92 -10.13 7.89
N ALA A 147 34.46 -9.53 6.82
CA ALA A 147 34.19 -8.15 6.44
C ALA A 147 33.99 -8.01 4.93
N ALA A 148 33.20 -7.04 4.49
CA ALA A 148 33.09 -6.71 3.07
C ALA A 148 32.73 -5.25 2.82
N LYS A 149 33.21 -4.70 1.70
CA LYS A 149 32.75 -3.42 1.17
C LYS A 149 31.72 -3.64 0.08
N PHE A 150 30.62 -2.90 0.16
CA PHE A 150 29.51 -2.95 -0.77
C PHE A 150 29.37 -1.64 -1.54
N GLN A 151 29.23 -1.75 -2.86
CA GLN A 151 28.89 -0.67 -3.78
C GLN A 151 27.89 -1.21 -4.82
N ALA A 152 26.69 -0.67 -4.86
CA ALA A 152 25.58 -1.17 -5.65
C ALA A 152 25.88 -1.13 -7.14
N ARG A 153 25.53 -2.20 -7.83
CA ARG A 153 25.73 -2.42 -9.27
C ARG A 153 24.56 -3.21 -9.81
N GLY A 154 24.04 -2.80 -10.95
CA GLY A 154 22.95 -3.51 -11.61
C GLY A 154 22.16 -2.64 -12.55
N ARG A 155 21.02 -3.19 -12.98
CA ARG A 155 20.03 -2.55 -13.84
C ARG A 155 18.68 -2.61 -13.14
N ILE A 156 17.97 -1.49 -13.17
CA ILE A 156 16.65 -1.35 -12.57
C ILE A 156 15.65 -1.15 -13.71
N PRO A 157 14.78 -2.14 -13.99
CA PRO A 157 13.74 -1.96 -15.00
C PRO A 157 12.71 -0.97 -14.48
N LEU A 158 12.39 0.04 -15.29
CA LEU A 158 11.35 1.02 -15.05
C LEU A 158 10.23 0.78 -16.06
N SER A 159 8.99 0.70 -15.60
CA SER A 159 7.85 0.61 -16.52
C SER A 159 6.60 1.32 -16.01
N VAL A 160 5.80 1.79 -16.95
CA VAL A 160 4.42 2.23 -16.74
C VAL A 160 3.53 1.32 -17.58
N ASN A 161 2.68 0.55 -16.92
CA ASN A 161 1.66 -0.25 -17.59
C ASN A 161 0.31 0.45 -17.42
N ILE A 162 -0.34 0.79 -18.52
CA ILE A 162 -1.61 1.50 -18.54
C ILE A 162 -2.61 0.56 -19.19
N ALA A 163 -3.59 0.11 -18.43
CA ALA A 163 -4.62 -0.82 -18.90
C ALA A 163 -6.00 -0.24 -18.62
N ALA A 164 -6.79 -0.09 -19.68
CA ALA A 164 -8.19 0.30 -19.59
C ALA A 164 -9.08 -0.86 -20.06
N SER A 165 -10.21 -1.05 -19.37
CA SER A 165 -11.20 -2.07 -19.73
C SER A 165 -12.61 -1.48 -19.71
N ARG A 166 -13.46 -1.96 -20.62
CA ARG A 166 -14.89 -1.67 -20.65
C ARG A 166 -15.57 -2.07 -19.34
N ASP A 167 -15.14 -3.17 -18.73
CA ASP A 167 -15.78 -3.72 -17.53
C ASP A 167 -15.47 -2.87 -16.30
N SER A 168 -14.24 -2.37 -16.19
CA SER A 168 -13.82 -1.49 -15.09
C SER A 168 -14.29 -0.05 -15.26
N GLY A 169 -14.46 0.41 -16.51
CA GLY A 169 -14.80 1.80 -16.82
C GLY A 169 -13.74 2.82 -16.42
N VAL A 170 -12.55 2.36 -16.02
CA VAL A 170 -11.42 3.16 -15.56
C VAL A 170 -10.12 2.67 -16.20
N ALA A 171 -9.18 3.60 -16.41
CA ALA A 171 -7.82 3.31 -16.81
C ALA A 171 -6.95 3.11 -15.56
N ARG A 172 -6.34 1.94 -15.43
CA ARG A 172 -5.39 1.62 -14.38
C ARG A 172 -3.98 1.88 -14.88
N MET A 173 -3.26 2.77 -14.20
CA MET A 173 -1.82 2.98 -14.40
C MET A 173 -1.06 2.26 -13.30
N GLN A 174 -0.01 1.54 -13.68
CA GLN A 174 0.86 0.80 -12.77
C GLN A 174 2.31 1.20 -13.04
N PHE A 175 2.95 1.77 -12.03
CA PHE A 175 4.31 2.27 -12.05
C PHE A 175 5.23 1.28 -11.36
N VAL A 176 6.23 0.78 -12.07
CA VAL A 176 7.21 -0.18 -11.55
C VAL A 176 8.55 0.52 -11.40
N ASN A 177 9.05 0.55 -10.16
CA ASN A 177 10.33 1.16 -9.78
C ASN A 177 10.49 2.65 -10.10
N ILE A 178 9.44 3.39 -10.50
CA ILE A 178 9.60 4.81 -10.91
C ILE A 178 9.79 5.74 -9.71
N GLU A 179 9.07 5.54 -8.61
CA GLU A 179 9.18 6.36 -7.40
C GLU A 179 10.14 5.75 -6.38
N ALA A 180 9.87 4.49 -6.04
CA ALA A 180 10.64 3.64 -5.16
C ALA A 180 10.64 2.22 -5.71
N PHE A 181 11.50 1.35 -5.19
CA PHE A 181 11.45 -0.06 -5.55
C PHE A 181 10.09 -0.66 -5.25
N GLY A 182 9.54 -1.40 -6.22
CA GLY A 182 8.22 -2.01 -6.11
C GLY A 182 7.26 -1.47 -7.15
N THR A 183 5.98 -1.51 -6.81
CA THR A 183 4.91 -1.19 -7.75
C THR A 183 3.82 -0.37 -7.10
N THR A 184 3.48 0.76 -7.73
CA THR A 184 2.39 1.65 -7.32
C THR A 184 1.33 1.64 -8.41
N SER A 185 0.05 1.61 -8.06
CA SER A 185 -1.03 1.66 -9.05
C SER A 185 -2.05 2.73 -8.72
N ARG A 186 -2.64 3.33 -9.75
CA ARG A 186 -3.66 4.38 -9.66
C ARG A 186 -4.71 4.17 -10.74
N ASN A 187 -5.95 4.48 -10.42
CA ASN A 187 -7.07 4.37 -11.36
C ASN A 187 -7.57 5.78 -11.72
N PHE A 188 -7.83 5.99 -13.00
CA PHE A 188 -8.33 7.25 -13.53
C PHE A 188 -9.64 7.00 -14.29
N GLY A 189 -10.64 7.83 -14.05
CA GLY A 189 -11.86 7.89 -14.87
C GLY A 189 -11.56 8.48 -16.26
N ALA A 190 -12.47 8.28 -17.20
CA ALA A 190 -12.31 8.79 -18.57
C ALA A 190 -12.20 10.33 -18.60
N GLU A 191 -12.89 11.02 -17.69
CA GLU A 191 -12.89 12.47 -17.54
C GLU A 191 -11.54 13.03 -17.03
N GLN A 192 -10.71 12.20 -16.41
CA GLN A 192 -9.41 12.60 -15.86
C GLN A 192 -8.28 12.40 -16.86
N LEU A 193 -8.50 11.64 -17.94
CA LEU A 193 -7.54 11.42 -19.01
C LEU A 193 -7.48 12.63 -19.96
N THR A 194 -7.00 13.75 -19.43
CA THR A 194 -6.85 15.01 -20.16
C THR A 194 -5.40 15.22 -20.60
N PRO A 195 -5.15 16.12 -21.57
CA PRO A 195 -3.79 16.51 -21.95
C PRO A 195 -2.94 17.00 -20.77
N ASP A 196 -3.55 17.64 -19.76
CA ASP A 196 -2.86 18.12 -18.56
C ASP A 196 -2.36 16.95 -17.68
N LEU A 197 -3.14 15.87 -17.58
CA LEU A 197 -2.70 14.64 -16.91
C LEU A 197 -1.54 14.00 -17.69
N PHE A 198 -1.60 14.02 -19.02
CA PHE A 198 -0.55 13.45 -19.86
C PHE A 198 0.77 14.22 -19.68
N ASP A 199 0.73 15.55 -19.65
CA ASP A 199 1.92 16.37 -19.37
C ASP A 199 2.47 16.11 -17.96
N SER A 200 1.58 16.03 -16.97
CA SER A 200 1.95 15.69 -15.60
C SER A 200 2.61 14.30 -15.50
N LEU A 201 2.14 13.33 -16.29
CA LEU A 201 2.73 11.99 -16.39
C LEU A 201 4.12 12.07 -17.03
N GLY A 202 4.29 12.85 -18.10
CA GLY A 202 5.60 13.08 -18.73
C GLY A 202 6.62 13.66 -17.75
N ARG A 203 6.26 14.71 -17.02
CA ARG A 203 7.12 15.34 -15.99
C ARG A 203 7.47 14.37 -14.86
N TYR A 204 6.52 13.53 -14.46
CA TYR A 204 6.77 12.50 -13.46
C TYR A 204 7.77 11.46 -13.92
N LEU A 205 7.65 10.99 -15.17
CA LEU A 205 8.61 10.04 -15.76
C LEU A 205 10.00 10.65 -15.87
N MET A 206 10.07 11.96 -16.10
CA MET A 206 11.34 12.72 -16.12
C MET A 206 11.88 13.07 -14.73
N ARG A 207 11.13 12.77 -13.66
CA ARG A 207 11.40 13.15 -12.26
C ARG A 207 11.57 14.65 -12.04
N GLU A 208 10.90 15.47 -12.86
CA GLU A 208 10.85 16.91 -12.66
C GLU A 208 9.86 17.24 -11.53
N ASP A 209 8.75 16.51 -11.46
CA ASP A 209 7.74 16.61 -10.41
C ASP A 209 7.59 15.28 -9.66
N ALA A 210 7.88 15.28 -8.35
CA ALA A 210 7.73 14.09 -7.49
C ALA A 210 6.26 13.79 -7.12
N SER A 211 5.34 14.70 -7.46
CA SER A 211 3.91 14.56 -7.19
C SER A 211 3.13 14.32 -8.47
N PHE A 212 3.34 13.18 -9.13
CA PHE A 212 2.29 12.71 -10.03
C PHE A 212 1.08 12.42 -9.20
N ALA A 213 -0.09 12.90 -9.64
CA ALA A 213 -1.43 12.58 -9.11
C ALA A 213 -1.40 12.01 -7.69
N ARG A 214 -0.84 12.77 -6.72
CA ARG A 214 -0.93 12.38 -5.31
C ARG A 214 -2.41 12.23 -5.11
N GLU A 215 -2.87 11.00 -4.89
CA GLU A 215 -4.22 10.76 -4.42
C GLU A 215 -4.41 11.76 -3.29
N GLN A 216 -5.22 12.80 -3.55
CA GLN A 216 -6.17 13.19 -2.54
C GLN A 216 -6.78 11.87 -2.16
N ILE A 217 -6.43 11.36 -0.97
CA ILE A 217 -7.08 10.22 -0.34
C ILE A 217 -8.52 10.30 -0.81
N ALA A 218 -8.93 9.37 -1.68
CA ALA A 218 -10.21 9.49 -2.37
C ALA A 218 -11.23 9.87 -1.30
N ASP A 219 -12.07 10.87 -1.52
CA ASP A 219 -12.97 11.34 -0.46
C ASP A 219 -13.78 10.16 0.13
N ASP A 220 -13.95 9.07 -0.62
CA ASP A 220 -14.48 7.78 -0.17
C ASP A 220 -13.58 7.01 0.82
N VAL A 221 -12.26 6.96 0.63
CA VAL A 221 -11.32 6.38 1.62
C VAL A 221 -11.22 7.28 2.84
N ARG A 222 -11.28 8.61 2.68
CA ARG A 222 -11.34 9.55 3.81
C ARG A 222 -12.65 9.37 4.60
N ARG A 223 -13.78 9.21 3.92
CA ARG A 223 -15.10 8.93 4.55
C ARG A 223 -15.13 7.56 5.22
N GLN A 224 -14.54 6.54 4.61
CA GLN A 224 -14.43 5.22 5.23
C GLN A 224 -13.53 5.25 6.47
N LEU A 225 -12.36 5.88 6.39
CA LEU A 225 -11.47 6.06 7.54
C LEU A 225 -12.12 6.92 8.64
N GLN A 226 -12.84 7.99 8.28
CA GLN A 226 -13.63 8.78 9.23
C GLN A 226 -14.74 7.95 9.89
N SER A 227 -15.42 7.10 9.13
CA SER A 227 -16.47 6.21 9.67
C SER A 227 -15.90 5.14 10.61
N GLN A 228 -14.70 4.63 10.33
CA GLN A 228 -14.01 3.67 11.18
C GLN A 228 -13.48 4.35 12.46
N VAL A 229 -12.88 5.53 12.35
CA VAL A 229 -12.43 6.32 13.50
C VAL A 229 -13.60 6.73 14.39
N GLN A 230 -14.76 7.08 13.82
CA GLN A 230 -15.98 7.35 14.59
C GLN A 230 -16.49 6.11 15.33
N ARG A 231 -16.49 4.94 14.68
CA ARG A 231 -16.88 3.67 15.33
C ARG A 231 -15.94 3.31 16.49
N ASP A 232 -14.64 3.52 16.32
CA ASP A 232 -13.65 3.27 17.37
C ASP A 232 -13.74 4.28 18.52
N GLN A 233 -14.06 5.55 18.24
CA GLN A 233 -14.31 6.55 19.27
C GLN A 233 -15.58 6.23 20.08
N VAL A 234 -16.68 5.88 19.41
CA VAL A 234 -17.93 5.45 20.07
C VAL A 234 -17.68 4.20 20.93
N ARG A 235 -16.88 3.26 20.43
CA ARG A 235 -16.51 2.05 21.19
C ARG A 235 -15.71 2.39 22.45
N ARG A 236 -14.70 3.26 22.35
CA ARG A 236 -13.89 3.70 23.51
C ARG A 236 -14.73 4.46 24.53
N ASP A 237 -15.64 5.32 24.09
CA ASP A 237 -16.54 6.04 24.99
C ASP A 237 -17.49 5.09 25.72
N TRP A 238 -17.94 4.03 25.05
CA TRP A 238 -18.80 3.01 25.65
C TRP A 238 -18.03 2.16 26.67
N GLU A 239 -16.79 1.76 26.35
CA GLU A 239 -15.88 1.06 27.26
C GLU A 239 -15.54 1.93 28.50
N GLN A 240 -15.34 3.24 28.34
CA GLN A 240 -15.14 4.16 29.46
C GLN A 240 -16.39 4.34 30.33
N ARG A 241 -17.59 4.36 29.74
CA ARG A 241 -18.85 4.44 30.50
C ARG A 241 -19.10 3.15 31.30
N LEU A 242 -18.85 1.99 30.70
CA LEU A 242 -18.94 0.69 31.39
C LEU A 242 -17.96 0.60 32.55
N ALA A 243 -16.70 1.01 32.34
CA ALA A 243 -15.70 1.03 33.40
C ALA A 243 -16.11 1.92 34.58
N ARG A 244 -16.70 3.09 34.31
CA ARG A 244 -17.23 3.97 35.37
C ARG A 244 -18.41 3.33 36.12
N GLN A 245 -19.34 2.69 35.41
CA GLN A 245 -20.48 2.01 36.05
C GLN A 245 -20.02 0.86 36.94
N LEU A 246 -19.03 0.06 36.50
CA LEU A 246 -18.47 -1.02 37.31
C LEU A 246 -17.83 -0.48 38.60
N ILE A 247 -17.09 0.63 38.53
CA ILE A 247 -16.49 1.25 39.72
C ILE A 247 -17.57 1.79 40.68
N GLU A 248 -18.64 2.38 40.16
CA GLU A 248 -19.75 2.87 40.98
C GLU A 248 -20.55 1.73 41.62
N ASP A 249 -20.80 0.64 40.89
CA ASP A 249 -21.49 -0.54 41.41
C ASP A 249 -20.63 -1.29 42.42
N GLU A 250 -19.31 -1.43 42.21
CA GLU A 250 -18.37 -1.93 43.22
C GLU A 250 -18.39 -1.07 44.48
N ALA A 251 -18.38 0.26 44.34
CA ALA A 251 -18.47 1.18 45.48
C ALA A 251 -19.81 1.05 46.24
N ARG A 252 -20.92 0.82 45.54
CA ARG A 252 -22.23 0.57 46.15
C ARG A 252 -22.29 -0.79 46.85
N VAL A 253 -21.71 -1.83 46.25
CA VAL A 253 -21.64 -3.16 46.87
C VAL A 253 -20.77 -3.11 48.13
N VAL A 254 -19.61 -2.43 48.08
CA VAL A 254 -18.74 -2.25 49.25
C VAL A 254 -19.43 -1.43 50.35
N SER A 255 -20.21 -0.39 50.01
CA SER A 255 -20.95 0.38 51.01
C SER A 255 -22.13 -0.40 51.61
N LEU A 256 -22.82 -1.23 50.82
CA LEU A 256 -23.85 -2.15 51.33
C LEU A 256 -23.24 -3.28 52.19
N MET A 257 -22.07 -3.80 51.81
CA MET A 257 -21.34 -4.80 52.60
C MET A 257 -20.76 -4.22 53.89
N SER A 258 -20.36 -2.94 53.91
CA SER A 258 -19.91 -2.27 55.13
C SER A 258 -21.05 -1.92 56.09
N LEU A 259 -22.25 -1.65 55.57
CA LEU A 259 -23.47 -1.48 56.37
C LEU A 259 -24.02 -2.81 56.93
N GLY A 260 -23.70 -3.94 56.29
CA GLY A 260 -24.05 -5.29 56.78
C GLY A 260 -23.03 -5.90 57.75
N ALA A 261 -21.84 -5.31 57.88
CA ALA A 261 -20.78 -5.81 58.76
C ALA A 261 -21.00 -5.30 60.20
N SER A 262 -21.83 -6.01 60.96
CA SER A 262 -21.93 -5.83 62.40
C SER A 262 -20.54 -5.93 63.05
N PRO A 263 -20.10 -4.92 63.84
CA PRO A 263 -18.79 -4.92 64.50
C PRO A 263 -18.60 -6.11 65.46
N ALA A 264 -19.67 -6.82 65.82
CA ALA A 264 -19.61 -8.02 66.65
C ALA A 264 -19.01 -9.25 65.92
N ALA A 265 -19.12 -9.34 64.59
CA ALA A 265 -18.62 -10.50 63.84
C ALA A 265 -17.08 -10.46 63.62
N LEU A 266 -16.50 -9.26 63.61
CA LEU A 266 -15.07 -9.05 63.40
C LEU A 266 -14.23 -9.31 64.67
N ALA A 267 -14.79 -9.02 65.85
CA ALA A 267 -14.16 -9.30 67.14
C ALA A 267 -14.04 -10.80 67.44
N GLY A 268 -14.98 -11.63 66.95
CA GLY A 268 -14.94 -13.09 67.12
C GLY A 268 -13.81 -13.77 66.32
N ARG A 269 -13.45 -13.23 65.14
CA ARG A 269 -12.41 -13.81 64.28
C ARG A 269 -10.99 -13.43 64.70
N LEU A 270 -10.78 -12.27 65.30
CA LEU A 270 -9.48 -11.85 65.82
C LEU A 270 -9.04 -12.61 67.09
N ARG A 271 -9.98 -13.04 67.94
CA ARG A 271 -9.66 -13.86 69.13
C ARG A 271 -9.20 -15.29 68.79
N LEU A 272 -9.67 -15.88 67.69
CA LEU A 272 -9.26 -17.22 67.26
C LEU A 272 -7.88 -17.24 66.56
N ALA A 273 -7.43 -16.13 66.00
CA ALA A 273 -6.12 -16.03 65.34
C ALA A 273 -4.96 -15.79 66.33
N ILE A 274 -5.20 -15.07 67.43
CA ILE A 274 -4.15 -14.71 68.40
C ILE A 274 -3.81 -15.88 69.36
N GLY A 275 -4.74 -16.80 69.61
CA GLY A 275 -4.49 -18.00 70.44
C GLY A 275 -3.63 -19.09 69.78
N ARG A 276 -3.48 -19.10 68.45
CA ARG A 276 -2.68 -20.12 67.72
C ARG A 276 -1.23 -19.73 67.48
N VAL A 277 -0.83 -18.48 67.72
CA VAL A 277 0.53 -17.98 67.40
C VAL A 277 1.47 -17.98 68.61
N PHE A 278 0.98 -18.07 69.85
CA PHE A 278 1.81 -17.98 71.06
C PHE A 278 2.00 -19.29 71.87
N GLY A 279 1.64 -20.44 71.30
CA GLY A 279 1.69 -21.74 71.99
C GLY A 279 2.69 -22.77 71.43
N LYS A 280 3.85 -22.36 70.88
CA LYS A 280 4.91 -23.32 70.53
C LYS A 280 6.32 -22.70 70.51
N ARG A 281 6.87 -22.42 71.70
CA ARG A 281 8.33 -22.31 71.93
C ARG A 281 8.65 -22.76 73.36
N ARG A 282 9.52 -23.78 73.45
CA ARG A 282 10.19 -24.40 74.62
C ARG A 282 9.42 -25.49 75.38
N GLY A 283 10.06 -26.67 75.47
CA GLY A 283 9.68 -27.81 76.31
C GLY A 283 9.51 -29.06 75.48
#